data_AF-A0A967BQ14-F1
#
_entry.id   AF-A0A967BQ14-F1
#
_cell.length_a   1.000
_cell.length_b   1.000
_cell.length_c   1.000
_cell.angle_alpha   90.00
_cell.angle_beta   90.00
_cell.angle_gamma   90.00
#
_symmetry.space_group_name_H-M   'P 1'
#
loop_
_entity.id
_entity.type
_entity.pdbx_description
1 polymer ?
#
loop_
_entity_poly.entity_id
_entity_poly.type
_entity_poly.pdbx_seq_one_letter_code
_entity_poly.pdbx_strand_id
1 'polypeptide(L)'
;MAVGIRPNFELAQKAGLHCERGLVVSDTMQTFDPRIYAVGECVQHRGNTYGLVAPLFEMAKVCANHLAHLGYGRYEGSVTSTKLKVTGIDLFSAGNFSGGEGTEDIVLKDANSGVYKRLILKDNKLEGAVLYGDTIDGAWYFQLMREGTDVSDIRQQLLFGQAHLGDSGHGGQNVAAVMSDDAQVCDCNGVTKGEIVVAITSKGLFTLDDVKAHTKAAASCGSCAGLVEQLLESTLGGDYTTPESKPICKCTDFTHDQVRATIRDQKLTSIKMVLEGMEWRSPDGCHVCRPAINYYLISSWPEEAVDDPQSRFINERAHGNIQKDGTFSVIPRIWGGKTTPDELRAIADAAEKFDAGEVHITGGQRINLLGIEKEKLPEMWDFLSERGLVSGHAYGKALRTVKTCVGSTWCRFGTQDSTQMGIDLERLSWGSWMPHKFKMAVSGCPRNCAEATIKDFGVVAIESGWELHIGGNGGVKVRATDMLCRVTTAEEVEEYAAAFIQVYREEARYLERTAPWVERVGLSYVKQRVLEDEAGRKALQKRFLISQAISQDDPWKARAKGESAYEFTPLKIVGA
;
A
#
# COMPACT_ATOMS: atom_id res chain seq x y z
N MET A 1 -13.78 21.69 -16.62
CA MET A 1 -14.30 21.62 -15.23
C MET A 1 -13.28 20.81 -14.43
N ALA A 2 -12.39 21.43 -13.64
CA ALA A 2 -11.49 20.68 -12.77
C ALA A 2 -12.22 20.39 -11.46
N VAL A 3 -12.77 19.19 -11.31
CA VAL A 3 -13.48 18.82 -10.09
C VAL A 3 -12.45 18.32 -9.07
N GLY A 4 -12.09 19.19 -8.12
CA GLY A 4 -11.31 18.82 -6.93
C GLY A 4 -9.87 19.37 -6.85
N ILE A 5 -9.31 19.94 -7.92
CA ILE A 5 -7.96 20.53 -7.94
C ILE A 5 -8.03 21.93 -8.56
N ARG A 6 -7.36 22.91 -7.94
CA ARG A 6 -7.27 24.29 -8.43
C ARG A 6 -5.84 24.62 -8.84
N PRO A 7 -5.60 25.22 -10.02
CA PRO A 7 -4.28 25.67 -10.42
C PRO A 7 -3.65 26.62 -9.39
N ASN A 8 -2.43 26.35 -8.95
CA ASN A 8 -1.64 27.27 -8.14
C ASN A 8 -0.70 28.08 -9.06
N PHE A 9 -1.11 29.30 -9.40
CA PHE A 9 -0.39 30.19 -10.32
C PHE A 9 0.02 31.52 -9.68
N GLU A 10 -0.03 31.65 -8.36
CA GLU A 10 0.32 32.89 -7.66
C GLU A 10 1.75 33.35 -7.95
N LEU A 11 2.70 32.41 -8.01
CA LEU A 11 4.09 32.71 -8.35
C LEU A 11 4.20 33.31 -9.76
N ALA A 12 3.51 32.71 -10.73
CA ALA A 12 3.50 33.18 -12.11
C ALA A 12 2.87 34.57 -12.23
N GLN A 13 1.78 34.82 -11.50
CA GLN A 13 1.13 36.11 -11.44
C GLN A 13 2.04 37.19 -10.82
N LYS A 14 2.71 36.89 -9.71
CA LYS A 14 3.71 37.80 -9.09
C LYS A 14 4.90 38.08 -10.02
N ALA A 15 5.25 37.13 -10.89
CA ALA A 15 6.28 37.29 -11.91
C ALA A 15 5.81 38.07 -13.16
N GLY A 16 4.55 38.52 -13.22
CA GLY A 16 4.00 39.29 -14.34
C GLY A 16 3.57 38.46 -15.55
N LEU A 17 3.43 37.14 -15.40
CA LEU A 17 2.92 36.28 -16.46
C LEU A 17 1.39 36.39 -16.60
N HIS A 18 0.89 36.18 -17.81
CA HIS A 18 -0.54 36.21 -18.09
C HIS A 18 -1.25 34.99 -17.49
N CYS A 19 -2.09 35.24 -16.48
CA CYS A 19 -2.86 34.23 -15.77
C CYS A 19 -4.35 34.60 -15.78
N GLU A 20 -5.21 33.59 -15.89
CA GLU A 20 -6.66 33.69 -15.71
C GLU A 20 -7.12 32.73 -14.59
N ARG A 21 -7.65 31.56 -14.95
CA ARG A 21 -7.93 30.45 -14.01
C ARG A 21 -6.72 29.53 -13.80
N GLY A 22 -5.66 29.76 -14.57
CA GLY A 22 -4.35 29.13 -14.56
C GLY A 22 -3.37 30.00 -15.35
N LEU A 23 -2.10 29.62 -15.39
CA LEU A 23 -1.09 30.23 -16.25
C LEU A 23 -1.43 29.94 -17.72
N VAL A 24 -1.71 30.99 -18.49
CA VAL A 24 -2.17 30.84 -19.88
C VAL A 24 -1.01 30.42 -20.78
N VAL A 25 -1.21 29.35 -21.53
CA VAL A 25 -0.24 28.85 -22.52
C VAL A 25 -0.83 28.70 -23.91
N SER A 26 0.04 28.79 -24.91
CA SER A 26 -0.25 28.47 -26.31
C SER A 26 -0.31 26.95 -26.56
N ASP A 27 -0.64 26.54 -27.79
CA ASP A 27 -0.68 25.12 -28.19
C ASP A 27 0.69 24.42 -28.11
N THR A 28 1.79 25.15 -27.92
CA THR A 28 3.14 24.61 -27.72
C THR A 28 3.59 24.64 -26.25
N MET A 29 2.65 24.93 -25.33
CA MET A 29 2.89 25.07 -23.89
C MET A 29 3.75 26.28 -23.49
N GLN A 30 3.99 27.20 -24.43
CA GLN A 30 4.71 28.44 -24.19
C GLN A 30 3.77 29.49 -23.57
N THR A 31 4.26 30.22 -22.57
CA THR A 31 3.53 31.35 -21.96
C THR A 31 3.62 32.60 -22.84
N PHE A 32 3.02 33.71 -22.38
CA PHE A 32 3.17 35.00 -23.06
C PHE A 32 4.63 35.54 -23.02
N ASP A 33 5.42 35.16 -22.02
CA ASP A 33 6.87 35.36 -22.09
C ASP A 33 7.48 34.21 -22.92
N PRO A 34 8.09 34.48 -24.08
CA PRO A 34 8.59 33.44 -24.97
C PRO A 34 9.74 32.62 -24.37
N ARG A 35 10.32 33.05 -23.25
CA ARG A 35 11.39 32.33 -22.55
C ARG A 35 10.84 31.32 -21.54
N ILE A 36 9.55 31.36 -21.25
CA ILE A 36 8.93 30.57 -20.18
C ILE A 36 7.89 29.62 -20.77
N TYR A 37 8.03 28.36 -20.42
CA TYR A 37 7.07 27.30 -20.71
C TYR A 37 6.44 26.85 -19.40
N ALA A 38 5.18 26.42 -19.48
CA ALA A 38 4.49 25.86 -18.35
C ALA A 38 3.73 24.62 -18.79
N VAL A 39 3.78 23.59 -17.96
CA VAL A 39 3.03 22.35 -18.16
C VAL A 39 2.36 21.96 -16.86
N GLY A 40 1.21 21.32 -16.99
CA GLY A 40 0.55 20.64 -15.90
C GLY A 40 -0.53 21.40 -15.17
N GLU A 41 -0.71 21.13 -13.88
CA GLU A 41 -1.94 21.53 -13.18
C GLU A 41 -2.03 23.04 -12.95
N CYS A 42 -0.92 23.76 -13.05
CA CYS A 42 -0.90 25.22 -12.98
C CYS A 42 -1.37 25.90 -14.27
N VAL A 43 -1.49 25.16 -15.38
CA VAL A 43 -1.73 25.70 -16.72
C VAL A 43 -3.21 25.81 -17.06
N GLN A 44 -3.54 26.87 -17.79
CA GLN A 44 -4.76 27.01 -18.57
C GLN A 44 -4.43 26.97 -20.07
N HIS A 45 -4.98 26.00 -20.79
CA HIS A 45 -4.85 25.89 -22.25
C HIS A 45 -6.22 26.01 -22.92
N ARG A 46 -6.36 26.95 -23.88
CA ARG A 46 -7.63 27.25 -24.57
C ARG A 46 -8.83 27.42 -23.62
N GLY A 47 -8.59 28.09 -22.50
CA GLY A 47 -9.61 28.29 -21.45
C GLY A 47 -9.80 27.09 -20.52
N ASN A 48 -9.23 25.92 -20.79
CA ASN A 48 -9.45 24.71 -20.00
C ASN A 48 -8.32 24.43 -19.00
N THR A 49 -8.71 23.83 -17.87
CA THR A 49 -7.81 23.34 -16.80
C THR A 49 -8.19 21.89 -16.51
N TYR A 50 -7.22 20.98 -16.53
CA TYR A 50 -7.51 19.54 -16.59
C TYR A 50 -7.39 18.81 -15.24
N GLY A 51 -6.48 19.20 -14.33
CA GLY A 51 -6.35 18.58 -12.99
C GLY A 51 -6.17 17.06 -12.99
N LEU A 52 -5.51 16.52 -14.03
CA LEU A 52 -5.35 15.08 -14.27
C LEU A 52 -3.94 14.80 -14.79
N VAL A 53 -3.34 13.70 -14.36
CA VAL A 53 -1.96 13.33 -14.69
C VAL A 53 -1.75 13.00 -16.18
N ALA A 54 -2.73 12.41 -16.87
CA ALA A 54 -2.58 12.07 -18.28
C ALA A 54 -2.38 13.32 -19.18
N PRO A 55 -3.23 14.37 -19.08
CA PRO A 55 -2.99 15.65 -19.74
C PRO A 55 -1.62 16.27 -19.47
N LEU A 56 -1.09 16.13 -18.25
CA LEU A 56 0.25 16.62 -17.87
C LEU A 56 1.36 16.02 -18.76
N PHE A 57 1.29 14.72 -19.04
CA PHE A 57 2.27 14.05 -19.90
C PHE A 57 2.13 14.47 -21.37
N GLU A 58 0.91 14.67 -21.87
CA GLU A 58 0.68 15.20 -23.23
C GLU A 58 1.27 16.60 -23.37
N MET A 59 1.01 17.48 -22.40
CA MET A 59 1.60 18.83 -22.33
C MET A 59 3.14 18.76 -22.30
N ALA A 60 3.72 17.88 -21.48
CA ALA A 60 5.16 17.71 -21.39
C ALA A 60 5.77 17.22 -22.73
N LYS A 61 5.13 16.27 -23.43
CA LYS A 61 5.55 15.79 -24.75
C LYS A 61 5.55 16.92 -25.78
N VAL A 62 4.51 17.75 -25.81
CA VAL A 62 4.40 18.91 -26.72
C VAL A 62 5.43 19.98 -26.38
N CYS A 63 5.61 20.31 -25.11
CA CYS A 63 6.63 21.25 -24.64
C CYS A 63 8.03 20.79 -25.05
N ALA A 64 8.36 19.50 -24.83
CA ALA A 64 9.63 18.91 -25.22
C ALA A 64 9.84 18.94 -26.75
N ASN A 65 8.80 18.67 -27.54
CA ASN A 65 8.86 18.76 -29.00
C ASN A 65 9.22 20.17 -29.48
N HIS A 66 8.62 21.19 -28.85
CA HIS A 66 8.86 22.59 -29.19
C HIS A 66 10.26 23.04 -28.76
N LEU A 67 10.67 22.71 -27.53
CA LEU A 67 12.02 23.00 -27.02
C LEU A 67 13.13 22.30 -27.82
N ALA A 68 12.85 21.12 -28.38
CA ALA A 68 13.76 20.39 -29.25
C ALA A 68 13.75 20.89 -30.71
N HIS A 69 13.00 21.95 -31.03
CA HIS A 69 12.88 22.53 -32.37
C HIS A 69 12.38 21.55 -33.45
N LEU A 70 11.58 20.55 -33.06
CA LEU A 70 11.07 19.54 -33.97
C LEU A 70 9.79 19.98 -34.70
N GLY A 71 8.97 20.83 -34.06
CA GLY A 71 7.89 21.58 -34.72
C GLY A 71 6.67 20.81 -35.21
N TYR A 72 6.53 19.52 -34.86
CA TYR A 72 5.42 18.67 -35.33
C TYR A 72 4.33 18.41 -34.28
N GLY A 73 4.53 18.80 -33.02
CA GLY A 73 3.57 18.58 -31.93
C GLY A 73 2.80 19.84 -31.53
N ARG A 74 1.49 19.71 -31.38
CA ARG A 74 0.62 20.73 -30.78
C ARG A 74 -0.31 20.07 -29.77
N TYR A 75 -0.58 20.76 -28.67
CA TYR A 75 -1.57 20.34 -27.70
C TYR A 75 -2.92 20.94 -28.09
N GLU A 76 -3.90 20.09 -28.41
CA GLU A 76 -5.24 20.53 -28.84
C GLU A 76 -6.27 20.48 -27.71
N GLY A 77 -5.87 19.98 -26.54
CA GLY A 77 -6.71 19.71 -25.39
C GLY A 77 -6.98 18.21 -25.24
N SER A 78 -7.04 17.73 -24.00
CA SER A 78 -7.28 16.30 -23.71
C SER A 78 -8.77 16.01 -23.55
N VAL A 79 -9.22 14.85 -24.03
CA VAL A 79 -10.54 14.30 -23.66
C VAL A 79 -10.41 13.75 -22.24
N THR A 80 -11.26 14.21 -21.32
CA THR A 80 -11.18 13.79 -19.92
C THR A 80 -12.00 12.54 -19.66
N SER A 81 -11.41 11.54 -19.02
CA SER A 81 -12.13 10.53 -18.26
C SER A 81 -11.93 10.81 -16.78
N THR A 82 -13.00 10.72 -16.00
CA THR A 82 -12.96 10.89 -14.55
C THR A 82 -13.38 9.60 -13.88
N LYS A 83 -12.46 9.01 -13.13
CA LYS A 83 -12.74 7.90 -12.23
C LYS A 83 -12.65 8.40 -10.79
N LEU A 84 -13.76 8.34 -10.06
CA LEU A 84 -13.80 8.77 -8.67
C LEU A 84 -13.03 7.75 -7.80
N LYS A 85 -12.05 8.23 -7.03
CA LYS A 85 -11.24 7.39 -6.12
C LYS A 85 -11.68 7.57 -4.67
N VAL A 86 -12.97 7.44 -4.41
CA VAL A 86 -13.54 7.48 -3.05
C VAL A 86 -13.87 6.04 -2.64
N THR A 87 -13.40 5.62 -1.46
CA THR A 87 -13.64 4.27 -0.95
C THR A 87 -15.14 3.98 -0.89
N GLY A 88 -15.56 2.91 -1.58
CA GLY A 88 -16.97 2.48 -1.61
C GLY A 88 -17.85 3.16 -2.66
N ILE A 89 -17.30 4.03 -3.52
CA ILE A 89 -18.01 4.60 -4.67
C ILE A 89 -17.17 4.38 -5.93
N ASP A 90 -17.53 3.36 -6.70
CA ASP A 90 -16.99 3.12 -8.03
C ASP A 90 -17.81 3.91 -9.04
N LEU A 91 -17.29 5.07 -9.46
CA LEU A 91 -17.92 5.93 -10.48
C LEU A 91 -16.92 6.22 -11.60
N PHE A 92 -17.37 6.06 -12.84
CA PHE A 92 -16.66 6.42 -14.04
C PHE A 92 -17.54 7.30 -14.93
N SER A 93 -16.98 8.36 -15.48
CA SER A 93 -17.61 9.12 -16.55
C SER A 93 -16.61 9.61 -17.59
N ALA A 94 -17.05 9.67 -18.83
CA ALA A 94 -16.24 10.16 -19.95
C ALA A 94 -17.13 10.73 -21.07
N GLY A 95 -16.58 11.65 -21.86
CA GLY A 95 -17.25 12.27 -23.01
C GLY A 95 -18.44 13.17 -22.64
N ASN A 96 -19.33 13.42 -23.62
CA ASN A 96 -20.62 14.07 -23.41
C ASN A 96 -21.62 13.08 -22.80
N PHE A 97 -21.48 12.84 -21.51
CA PHE A 97 -22.33 11.92 -20.76
C PHE A 97 -23.74 12.47 -20.42
N SER A 98 -24.05 13.70 -20.85
CA SER A 98 -25.37 14.32 -20.62
C SER A 98 -26.36 14.04 -21.76
N GLY A 99 -25.85 13.75 -22.97
CA GLY A 99 -26.64 13.58 -24.18
C GLY A 99 -26.99 14.91 -24.87
N GLY A 100 -27.87 14.86 -25.88
CA GLY A 100 -28.36 16.03 -26.62
C GLY A 100 -29.31 15.66 -27.75
N GLU A 101 -29.70 16.63 -28.58
CA GLU A 101 -30.47 16.34 -29.81
C GLU A 101 -29.67 15.44 -30.76
N GLY A 102 -30.31 14.37 -31.24
CA GLY A 102 -29.68 13.41 -32.16
C GLY A 102 -28.80 12.34 -31.50
N THR A 103 -28.80 12.23 -30.16
CA THR A 103 -28.09 11.16 -29.44
C THR A 103 -29.05 10.06 -28.97
N GLU A 104 -28.56 8.83 -28.89
CA GLU A 104 -29.28 7.65 -28.39
C GLU A 104 -28.69 7.16 -27.06
N ASP A 105 -29.54 6.70 -26.15
CA ASP A 105 -29.14 6.15 -24.85
C ASP A 105 -29.24 4.62 -24.83
N ILE A 106 -28.19 3.97 -24.33
CA ILE A 106 -28.20 2.56 -23.97
C ILE A 106 -27.95 2.45 -22.46
N VAL A 107 -28.93 1.91 -21.71
CA VAL A 107 -28.92 1.94 -20.24
C VAL A 107 -29.10 0.53 -19.65
N LEU A 108 -28.24 0.18 -18.69
CA LEU A 108 -28.37 -0.95 -17.78
C LEU A 108 -28.49 -0.42 -16.35
N LYS A 109 -29.51 -0.87 -15.62
CA LYS A 109 -29.74 -0.50 -14.22
C LYS A 109 -30.12 -1.74 -13.42
N ASP A 110 -29.26 -2.12 -12.49
CA ASP A 110 -29.55 -3.13 -11.47
C ASP A 110 -29.43 -2.48 -10.09
N ALA A 111 -30.59 -2.22 -9.48
CA ALA A 111 -30.68 -1.52 -8.21
C ALA A 111 -30.18 -2.35 -7.02
N ASN A 112 -30.25 -3.68 -7.09
CA ASN A 112 -29.87 -4.55 -5.97
C ASN A 112 -28.36 -4.76 -5.89
N SER A 113 -27.69 -4.87 -7.04
CA SER A 113 -26.23 -4.93 -7.12
C SER A 113 -25.57 -3.56 -7.09
N GLY A 114 -26.36 -2.48 -7.16
CA GLY A 114 -25.85 -1.11 -7.18
C GLY A 114 -25.15 -0.75 -8.49
N VAL A 115 -25.48 -1.41 -9.60
CA VAL A 115 -24.86 -1.21 -10.90
C VAL A 115 -25.73 -0.32 -11.78
N TYR A 116 -25.12 0.71 -12.36
CA TYR A 116 -25.73 1.54 -13.38
C TYR A 116 -24.72 1.83 -14.49
N LYS A 117 -25.05 1.49 -15.73
CA LYS A 117 -24.26 1.81 -16.92
C LYS A 117 -25.14 2.57 -17.92
N ARG A 118 -24.71 3.75 -18.36
CA ARG A 118 -25.34 4.54 -19.41
C ARG A 118 -24.31 4.89 -20.46
N LEU A 119 -24.56 4.51 -21.70
CA LEU A 119 -23.75 4.83 -22.86
C LEU A 119 -24.58 5.73 -23.78
N ILE A 120 -23.97 6.81 -24.26
CA ILE A 120 -24.59 7.77 -25.17
C ILE A 120 -23.92 7.61 -26.52
N LEU A 121 -24.74 7.42 -27.56
CA LEU A 121 -24.28 7.24 -28.93
C LEU A 121 -24.79 8.36 -29.82
N LYS A 122 -24.02 8.68 -30.86
CA LYS A 122 -24.44 9.49 -32.00
C LYS A 122 -23.81 8.91 -33.25
N ASP A 123 -24.61 8.72 -34.30
CA ASP A 123 -24.14 8.15 -35.57
C ASP A 123 -23.36 6.81 -35.39
N ASN A 124 -23.88 5.93 -34.51
CA ASN A 124 -23.25 4.66 -34.10
C ASN A 124 -21.84 4.79 -33.49
N LYS A 125 -21.48 5.95 -32.94
CA LYS A 125 -20.24 6.15 -32.18
C LYS A 125 -20.57 6.53 -30.75
N LEU A 126 -19.75 6.10 -29.80
CA LEU A 126 -19.88 6.55 -28.42
C LEU A 126 -19.50 8.03 -28.33
N GLU A 127 -20.38 8.81 -27.72
CA GLU A 127 -20.19 10.23 -27.39
C GLU A 127 -20.00 10.42 -25.88
N GLY A 128 -20.54 9.52 -25.06
CA GLY A 128 -20.42 9.61 -23.60
C GLY A 128 -20.67 8.29 -22.88
N ALA A 129 -20.16 8.19 -21.66
CA ALA A 129 -20.41 7.05 -20.78
C ALA A 129 -20.51 7.50 -19.31
N VAL A 130 -21.42 6.88 -18.55
CA VAL A 130 -21.52 6.95 -17.08
C VAL A 130 -21.65 5.54 -16.54
N LEU A 131 -20.74 5.12 -15.66
CA LEU A 131 -20.79 3.83 -14.97
C LEU A 131 -20.75 4.06 -13.46
N TYR A 132 -21.56 3.33 -12.71
CA TYR A 132 -21.62 3.34 -11.26
C TYR A 132 -21.71 1.89 -10.75
N GLY A 133 -20.97 1.58 -9.68
CA GLY A 133 -20.83 0.24 -9.13
C GLY A 133 -19.82 -0.59 -9.94
N ASP A 134 -20.23 -1.05 -11.12
CA ASP A 134 -19.32 -1.75 -12.05
C ASP A 134 -18.72 -0.76 -13.06
N THR A 135 -17.46 -0.40 -12.83
CA THR A 135 -16.69 0.53 -13.68
C THR A 135 -15.59 -0.13 -14.49
N ILE A 136 -15.57 -1.47 -14.57
CA ILE A 136 -14.44 -2.22 -15.12
C ILE A 136 -14.19 -1.87 -16.60
N ASP A 137 -15.26 -1.66 -17.36
CA ASP A 137 -15.24 -1.36 -18.80
C ASP A 137 -15.03 0.13 -19.12
N GLY A 138 -14.90 0.99 -18.11
CA GLY A 138 -14.82 2.44 -18.33
C GLY A 138 -13.68 2.84 -19.27
N ALA A 139 -12.50 2.22 -19.10
CA ALA A 139 -11.34 2.46 -19.96
C ALA A 139 -11.61 2.06 -21.43
N TRP A 140 -12.33 0.95 -21.64
CA TRP A 140 -12.68 0.47 -22.96
C TRP A 140 -13.69 1.39 -23.67
N TYR A 141 -14.74 1.84 -22.97
CA TYR A 141 -15.66 2.82 -23.54
C TYR A 141 -14.97 4.15 -23.88
N PHE A 142 -14.02 4.58 -23.05
CA PHE A 142 -13.22 5.77 -23.33
C PHE A 142 -12.35 5.60 -24.57
N GLN A 143 -11.77 4.41 -24.76
CA GLN A 143 -11.02 4.09 -25.97
C GLN A 143 -11.91 4.17 -27.22
N LEU A 144 -13.09 3.54 -27.21
CA LEU A 144 -14.04 3.60 -28.33
C LEU A 144 -14.46 5.03 -28.67
N MET A 145 -14.65 5.89 -27.66
CA MET A 145 -14.91 7.32 -27.84
C MET A 145 -13.74 8.06 -28.49
N ARG A 146 -12.51 7.83 -27.99
CA ARG A 146 -11.30 8.50 -28.50
C ARG A 146 -11.00 8.12 -29.95
N GLU A 147 -11.26 6.87 -30.31
CA GLU A 147 -11.03 6.32 -31.64
C GLU A 147 -12.18 6.63 -32.62
N GLY A 148 -13.34 7.06 -32.12
CA GLY A 148 -14.52 7.30 -32.93
C GLY A 148 -15.01 6.02 -33.63
N THR A 149 -14.90 4.88 -32.94
CA THR A 149 -15.20 3.55 -33.45
C THR A 149 -16.70 3.39 -33.72
N ASP A 150 -17.08 2.85 -34.88
CA ASP A 150 -18.45 2.45 -35.18
C ASP A 150 -18.80 1.20 -34.37
N VAL A 151 -19.82 1.30 -33.52
CA VAL A 151 -20.22 0.21 -32.60
C VAL A 151 -21.44 -0.57 -33.09
N SER A 152 -21.84 -0.42 -34.35
CA SER A 152 -23.04 -1.07 -34.91
C SER A 152 -23.01 -2.60 -34.69
N ASP A 153 -21.87 -3.24 -34.96
CA ASP A 153 -21.71 -4.70 -34.89
C ASP A 153 -21.73 -5.25 -33.46
N ILE A 154 -21.32 -4.42 -32.50
CA ILE A 154 -21.22 -4.80 -31.09
C ILE A 154 -22.33 -4.19 -30.23
N ARG A 155 -23.28 -3.46 -30.84
CA ARG A 155 -24.27 -2.64 -30.15
C ARG A 155 -25.09 -3.41 -29.11
N GLN A 156 -25.47 -4.65 -29.41
CA GLN A 156 -26.26 -5.50 -28.51
C GLN A 156 -25.48 -5.99 -27.29
N GLN A 157 -24.16 -6.11 -27.41
CA GLN A 157 -23.28 -6.64 -26.37
C GLN A 157 -22.49 -5.53 -25.66
N LEU A 158 -22.54 -4.30 -26.20
CA LEU A 158 -21.77 -3.15 -25.77
C LEU A 158 -21.90 -2.86 -24.26
N LEU A 159 -23.10 -2.99 -23.68
CA LEU A 159 -23.34 -2.77 -22.24
C LEU A 159 -22.68 -3.81 -21.31
N PHE A 160 -22.41 -5.01 -21.81
CA PHE A 160 -21.88 -6.12 -21.03
C PHE A 160 -20.35 -6.15 -21.01
N GLY A 161 -19.71 -5.19 -21.70
CA GLY A 161 -18.28 -4.98 -21.62
C GLY A 161 -17.47 -5.81 -22.63
N GLN A 162 -16.18 -5.51 -22.70
CA GLN A 162 -15.27 -6.07 -23.71
C GLN A 162 -15.18 -7.60 -23.61
N ALA A 163 -15.28 -8.15 -22.40
CA ALA A 163 -15.19 -9.59 -22.14
C ALA A 163 -16.34 -10.42 -22.75
N HIS A 164 -17.47 -9.79 -23.10
CA HIS A 164 -18.63 -10.48 -23.68
C HIS A 164 -18.64 -10.45 -25.22
N LEU A 165 -17.69 -9.76 -25.86
CA LEU A 165 -17.55 -9.72 -27.32
C LEU A 165 -16.77 -10.91 -27.90
N GLY A 166 -16.27 -11.82 -27.05
CA GLY A 166 -15.58 -13.05 -27.46
C GLY A 166 -15.90 -14.20 -26.51
N ASP A 167 -16.74 -15.13 -26.95
CA ASP A 167 -17.01 -16.38 -26.24
C ASP A 167 -15.89 -17.41 -26.50
N SER A 168 -15.73 -18.32 -25.54
CA SER A 168 -14.93 -19.55 -25.47
C SER A 168 -13.43 -19.47 -25.18
N GLY A 169 -13.05 -19.75 -23.91
CA GLY A 169 -11.75 -20.34 -23.58
C GLY A 169 -11.21 -20.01 -22.18
N HIS A 170 -10.98 -21.05 -21.38
CA HIS A 170 -10.37 -21.03 -20.05
C HIS A 170 -9.12 -20.14 -19.87
N GLY A 171 -9.04 -19.46 -18.72
CA GLY A 171 -7.77 -18.97 -18.15
C GLY A 171 -7.39 -17.54 -18.49
N GLY A 172 -7.20 -16.70 -17.47
CA GLY A 172 -6.77 -15.30 -17.57
C GLY A 172 -5.31 -15.10 -17.99
N GLN A 173 -4.88 -15.71 -19.09
CA GLN A 173 -3.51 -15.62 -19.61
C GLN A 173 -3.35 -14.86 -20.93
N ASN A 174 -4.39 -14.31 -21.55
CA ASN A 174 -4.23 -13.79 -22.92
C ASN A 174 -4.85 -12.42 -23.24
N VAL A 175 -5.15 -11.60 -22.23
CA VAL A 175 -5.63 -10.23 -22.48
C VAL A 175 -4.54 -9.40 -23.17
N ALA A 176 -3.29 -9.51 -22.72
CA ALA A 176 -2.15 -8.79 -23.26
C ALA A 176 -1.88 -9.06 -24.76
N ALA A 177 -2.05 -10.29 -25.23
CA ALA A 177 -1.78 -10.64 -26.63
C ALA A 177 -2.81 -10.04 -27.60
N VAL A 178 -4.07 -9.92 -27.17
CA VAL A 178 -5.20 -9.51 -28.02
C VAL A 178 -5.40 -7.98 -28.02
N MET A 179 -4.75 -7.24 -27.12
CA MET A 179 -4.77 -5.77 -27.11
C MET A 179 -4.10 -5.16 -28.34
N SER A 180 -4.60 -4.02 -28.83
CA SER A 180 -3.89 -3.21 -29.84
C SER A 180 -2.64 -2.55 -29.25
N ASP A 181 -1.66 -2.22 -30.09
CA ASP A 181 -0.42 -1.53 -29.65
C ASP A 181 -0.70 -0.11 -29.11
N ASP A 182 -1.78 0.53 -29.55
CA ASP A 182 -2.20 1.84 -29.05
C ASP A 182 -2.99 1.76 -27.73
N ALA A 183 -3.35 0.56 -27.27
CA ALA A 183 -4.08 0.36 -26.03
C ALA A 183 -3.26 0.84 -24.84
N GLN A 184 -3.87 1.69 -24.00
CA GLN A 184 -3.22 2.24 -22.83
C GLN A 184 -3.12 1.17 -21.72
N VAL A 185 -1.90 0.91 -21.27
CA VAL A 185 -1.60 -0.09 -20.23
C VAL A 185 -1.36 0.58 -18.88
N CYS A 186 -0.69 1.75 -18.86
CA CYS A 186 -0.44 2.51 -17.65
C CYS A 186 -1.19 3.85 -17.66
N ASP A 187 -2.30 3.93 -16.92
CA ASP A 187 -3.07 5.19 -16.79
C ASP A 187 -2.28 6.31 -16.11
N CYS A 188 -1.43 5.96 -15.15
CA CYS A 188 -0.69 6.95 -14.38
C CYS A 188 0.42 7.62 -15.17
N ASN A 189 1.03 6.92 -16.14
CA ASN A 189 2.17 7.43 -16.90
C ASN A 189 1.88 7.54 -18.40
N GLY A 190 0.64 7.27 -18.83
CA GLY A 190 0.25 7.38 -20.24
C GLY A 190 0.94 6.37 -21.17
N VAL A 191 1.28 5.18 -20.66
CA VAL A 191 2.10 4.20 -21.41
C VAL A 191 1.22 3.20 -22.15
N THR A 192 1.44 3.01 -23.44
CA THR A 192 0.70 2.03 -24.27
C THR A 192 1.36 0.65 -24.32
N LYS A 193 0.63 -0.35 -24.81
CA LYS A 193 1.16 -1.69 -25.10
C LYS A 193 2.35 -1.61 -26.06
N GLY A 194 2.22 -0.87 -27.16
CA GLY A 194 3.26 -0.73 -28.17
C GLY A 194 4.55 -0.13 -27.61
N GLU A 195 4.45 0.90 -26.76
CA GLU A 195 5.62 1.47 -26.09
C GLU A 195 6.34 0.44 -25.19
N ILE A 196 5.57 -0.44 -24.52
CA ILE A 196 6.11 -1.52 -23.69
C ILE A 196 6.76 -2.60 -24.56
N VAL A 197 6.08 -3.07 -25.60
CA VAL A 197 6.57 -4.11 -26.53
C VAL A 197 7.84 -3.64 -27.25
N VAL A 198 7.84 -2.40 -27.74
CA VAL A 198 9.04 -1.79 -28.36
C VAL A 198 10.17 -1.69 -27.36
N ALA A 199 9.90 -1.28 -26.11
CA ALA A 199 10.94 -1.23 -25.09
C ALA A 199 11.53 -2.62 -24.80
N ILE A 200 10.67 -3.64 -24.64
CA ILE A 200 11.08 -5.03 -24.40
C ILE A 200 11.98 -5.53 -25.53
N THR A 201 11.53 -5.39 -26.78
CA THR A 201 12.22 -5.93 -27.96
C THR A 201 13.49 -5.15 -28.31
N SER A 202 13.42 -3.81 -28.36
CA SER A 202 14.56 -2.98 -28.78
C SER A 202 15.68 -2.90 -27.75
N LYS A 203 15.36 -3.05 -26.46
CA LYS A 203 16.34 -2.95 -25.36
C LYS A 203 16.66 -4.29 -24.70
N GLY A 204 16.04 -5.39 -25.15
CA GLY A 204 16.21 -6.71 -24.57
C GLY A 204 15.86 -6.72 -23.08
N LEU A 205 14.66 -6.26 -22.73
CA LEU A 205 14.21 -6.21 -21.32
C LEU A 205 13.55 -7.54 -20.96
N PHE A 206 14.06 -8.21 -19.94
CA PHE A 206 13.58 -9.55 -19.55
C PHE A 206 12.79 -9.54 -18.24
N THR A 207 12.77 -8.43 -17.50
CA THR A 207 12.11 -8.35 -16.19
C THR A 207 11.13 -7.18 -16.08
N LEU A 208 10.14 -7.30 -15.18
CA LEU A 208 9.22 -6.20 -14.85
C LEU A 208 9.96 -4.95 -14.37
N ASP A 209 11.06 -5.11 -13.62
CA ASP A 209 11.82 -3.98 -13.11
C ASP A 209 12.58 -3.25 -14.23
N ASP A 210 13.04 -3.98 -15.25
CA ASP A 210 13.62 -3.37 -16.45
C ASP A 210 12.58 -2.58 -17.23
N VAL A 211 11.36 -3.11 -17.39
CA VAL A 211 10.27 -2.37 -18.04
C VAL A 211 9.90 -1.12 -17.23
N LYS A 212 9.75 -1.22 -15.91
CA LYS A 212 9.52 -0.06 -15.03
C LYS A 212 10.60 1.01 -15.19
N ALA A 213 11.86 0.61 -15.25
CA ALA A 213 12.97 1.54 -15.37
C ALA A 213 12.92 2.33 -16.69
N HIS A 214 12.55 1.68 -17.78
CA HIS A 214 12.61 2.23 -19.14
C HIS A 214 11.31 2.87 -19.65
N THR A 215 10.14 2.37 -19.25
CA THR A 215 8.83 2.86 -19.73
C THR A 215 8.07 3.62 -18.65
N LYS A 216 8.46 3.47 -17.38
CA LYS A 216 7.69 3.91 -16.19
C LYS A 216 6.36 3.18 -16.00
N ALA A 217 5.95 2.26 -16.87
CA ALA A 217 4.78 1.43 -16.62
C ALA A 217 4.98 0.66 -15.30
N ALA A 218 3.93 0.57 -14.47
CA ALA A 218 3.94 -0.05 -13.14
C ALA A 218 4.86 0.59 -12.08
N ALA A 219 5.53 1.72 -12.37
CA ALA A 219 6.45 2.37 -11.44
C ALA A 219 5.78 3.33 -10.45
N SER A 220 4.64 3.94 -10.80
CA SER A 220 3.97 4.97 -9.98
C SER A 220 2.99 4.39 -8.95
N CYS A 221 1.90 3.78 -9.41
CA CYS A 221 0.88 3.18 -8.53
C CYS A 221 0.92 1.65 -8.46
N GLY A 222 1.61 1.01 -9.41
CA GLY A 222 1.73 -0.45 -9.53
C GLY A 222 0.50 -1.20 -10.01
N SER A 223 -0.65 -0.56 -10.25
CA SER A 223 -1.89 -1.26 -10.60
C SER A 223 -1.82 -2.03 -11.92
N CYS A 224 -1.04 -1.56 -12.89
CA CYS A 224 -0.83 -2.22 -14.18
C CYS A 224 0.30 -3.26 -14.16
N ALA A 225 0.93 -3.56 -13.01
CA ALA A 225 2.08 -4.46 -12.93
C ALA A 225 1.80 -5.85 -13.52
N GLY A 226 0.66 -6.46 -13.17
CA GLY A 226 0.29 -7.78 -13.69
C GLY A 226 0.06 -7.78 -15.21
N LEU A 227 -0.48 -6.69 -15.77
CA LEU A 227 -0.66 -6.56 -17.22
C LEU A 227 0.69 -6.36 -17.93
N VAL A 228 1.62 -5.63 -17.32
CA VAL A 228 2.99 -5.49 -17.83
C VAL A 228 3.74 -6.83 -17.78
N GLU A 229 3.53 -7.64 -16.74
CA GLU A 229 4.08 -9.01 -16.66
C GLU A 229 3.51 -9.91 -17.76
N GLN A 230 2.20 -9.85 -18.03
CA GLN A 230 1.59 -10.58 -19.16
C GLN A 230 2.11 -10.09 -20.51
N LEU A 231 2.42 -8.80 -20.66
CA LEU A 231 3.05 -8.25 -21.87
C LEU A 231 4.50 -8.74 -22.03
N LEU A 232 5.26 -8.82 -20.94
CA LEU A 232 6.59 -9.44 -20.95
C LEU A 232 6.51 -10.92 -21.37
N GLU A 233 5.62 -11.69 -20.75
CA GLU A 233 5.41 -13.11 -21.05
C GLU A 233 4.97 -13.32 -22.50
N SER A 234 4.02 -12.53 -23.00
CA SER A 234 3.54 -12.64 -24.39
C SER A 234 4.53 -12.11 -25.44
N THR A 235 5.37 -11.12 -25.10
CA THR A 235 6.36 -10.55 -26.04
C THR A 235 7.62 -11.40 -26.15
N LEU A 236 8.06 -12.00 -25.03
CA LEU A 236 9.27 -12.82 -24.97
C LEU A 236 8.97 -14.32 -25.13
N GLY A 237 7.72 -14.74 -24.98
CA GLY A 237 7.33 -16.16 -25.03
C GLY A 237 8.08 -16.98 -23.99
N GLY A 238 8.64 -18.13 -24.42
CA GLY A 238 9.41 -19.04 -23.55
C GLY A 238 10.77 -18.48 -23.09
N ASP A 239 11.22 -17.35 -23.63
CA ASP A 239 12.44 -16.65 -23.18
C ASP A 239 12.16 -15.72 -21.98
N TYR A 240 10.89 -15.57 -21.60
CA TYR A 240 10.52 -14.92 -20.34
C TYR A 240 10.98 -15.81 -19.17
N THR A 241 12.11 -15.44 -18.60
CA THR A 241 12.61 -16.03 -17.36
C THR A 241 12.21 -15.12 -16.22
N THR A 242 11.19 -15.50 -15.44
CA THR A 242 11.13 -15.02 -14.05
C THR A 242 12.44 -15.44 -13.40
N PRO A 243 13.27 -14.51 -12.89
CA PRO A 243 14.52 -14.89 -12.26
C PRO A 243 14.22 -15.90 -11.15
N GLU A 244 14.74 -17.13 -11.26
CA GLU A 244 14.56 -18.17 -10.22
C GLU A 244 15.03 -17.67 -8.85
N SER A 245 15.97 -16.71 -8.86
CA SER A 245 16.50 -16.04 -7.69
C SER A 245 16.59 -14.53 -7.92
N LYS A 246 15.84 -13.75 -7.12
CA LYS A 246 15.96 -12.29 -7.09
C LYS A 246 16.89 -11.88 -5.94
N PRO A 247 18.02 -11.21 -6.20
CA PRO A 247 18.87 -10.70 -5.14
C PRO A 247 18.13 -9.67 -4.30
N ILE A 248 18.53 -9.50 -3.03
CA ILE A 248 17.89 -8.51 -2.13
C ILE A 248 17.92 -7.11 -2.74
N CYS A 249 19.09 -6.72 -3.27
CA CYS A 249 19.32 -5.44 -3.92
C CYS A 249 20.60 -5.49 -4.77
N LYS A 250 20.93 -4.40 -5.46
CA LYS A 250 22.13 -4.29 -6.32
C LYS A 250 23.47 -4.49 -5.60
N CYS A 251 23.49 -4.39 -4.28
CA CYS A 251 24.72 -4.53 -3.50
C CYS A 251 25.18 -5.99 -3.34
N THR A 252 24.39 -6.98 -3.77
CA THR A 252 24.70 -8.40 -3.68
C THR A 252 24.07 -9.19 -4.82
N ASP A 253 24.49 -10.44 -5.00
CA ASP A 253 23.78 -11.43 -5.83
C ASP A 253 22.96 -12.41 -4.98
N PHE A 254 23.05 -12.33 -3.65
CA PHE A 254 22.35 -13.23 -2.75
C PHE A 254 20.87 -12.87 -2.60
N THR A 255 20.03 -13.88 -2.59
CA THR A 255 18.60 -13.77 -2.27
C THR A 255 18.37 -13.58 -0.78
N HIS A 256 17.15 -13.18 -0.42
CA HIS A 256 16.72 -13.15 0.98
C HIS A 256 16.94 -14.51 1.68
N ASP A 257 16.64 -15.62 1.01
CA ASP A 257 16.69 -16.95 1.63
C ASP A 257 18.13 -17.41 1.85
N GLN A 258 19.02 -17.12 0.89
CA GLN A 258 20.46 -17.38 1.03
C GLN A 258 21.07 -16.57 2.18
N VAL A 259 20.79 -15.26 2.26
CA VAL A 259 21.31 -14.42 3.36
C VAL A 259 20.84 -14.94 4.72
N ARG A 260 19.57 -15.34 4.85
CA ARG A 260 19.05 -15.92 6.10
C ARG A 260 19.72 -17.25 6.45
N ALA A 261 19.91 -18.12 5.46
CA ALA A 261 20.61 -19.39 5.67
C ALA A 261 22.04 -19.13 6.15
N THR A 262 22.80 -18.27 5.46
CA THR A 262 24.18 -17.93 5.85
C THR A 262 24.27 -17.33 7.25
N ILE A 263 23.36 -16.41 7.62
CA ILE A 263 23.30 -15.86 8.99
C ILE A 263 23.18 -16.97 10.05
N ARG A 264 22.37 -18.00 9.77
CA ARG A 264 22.18 -19.13 10.68
C ARG A 264 23.36 -20.10 10.66
N ASP A 265 23.74 -20.55 9.48
CA ASP A 265 24.74 -21.60 9.27
C ASP A 265 26.14 -21.16 9.73
N GLN A 266 26.48 -19.89 9.57
CA GLN A 266 27.76 -19.32 9.99
C GLN A 266 27.69 -18.56 11.33
N LYS A 267 26.52 -18.57 11.99
CA LYS A 267 26.27 -17.85 13.25
C LYS A 267 26.74 -16.37 13.20
N LEU A 268 26.24 -15.62 12.22
CA LEU A 268 26.55 -14.19 12.07
C LEU A 268 25.64 -13.36 12.98
N THR A 269 26.22 -12.46 13.79
CA THR A 269 25.47 -11.71 14.83
C THR A 269 25.47 -10.20 14.63
N SER A 270 26.15 -9.68 13.60
CA SER A 270 26.17 -8.24 13.30
C SER A 270 26.07 -7.95 11.81
N ILE A 271 25.56 -6.75 11.45
CA ILE A 271 25.45 -6.32 10.06
C ILE A 271 26.82 -6.38 9.38
N LYS A 272 27.87 -5.94 10.07
CA LYS A 272 29.25 -5.97 9.57
C LYS A 272 29.70 -7.39 9.21
N MET A 273 29.47 -8.38 10.09
CA MET A 273 29.81 -9.77 9.81
C MET A 273 29.09 -10.32 8.58
N VAL A 274 27.83 -9.92 8.34
CA VAL A 274 27.09 -10.33 7.15
C VAL A 274 27.66 -9.66 5.89
N LEU A 275 27.91 -8.35 5.93
CA LEU A 275 28.42 -7.63 4.78
C LEU A 275 29.83 -8.09 4.38
N GLU A 276 30.71 -8.31 5.35
CA GLU A 276 32.07 -8.79 5.10
C GLU A 276 32.07 -10.28 4.73
N GLY A 277 31.36 -11.13 5.47
CA GLY A 277 31.35 -12.58 5.26
C GLY A 277 30.65 -13.01 3.97
N MET A 278 29.77 -12.18 3.42
CA MET A 278 29.10 -12.39 2.13
C MET A 278 29.59 -11.44 1.04
N GLU A 279 30.76 -10.81 1.22
CA GLU A 279 31.44 -9.97 0.21
C GLU A 279 30.53 -8.93 -0.46
N TRP A 280 29.77 -8.19 0.36
CA TRP A 280 28.82 -7.20 -0.14
C TRP A 280 29.55 -6.10 -0.93
N ARG A 281 29.03 -5.74 -2.11
CA ARG A 281 29.65 -4.72 -2.97
C ARG A 281 29.71 -3.34 -2.33
N SER A 282 28.76 -3.04 -1.45
CA SER A 282 28.73 -1.80 -0.66
C SER A 282 29.12 -2.12 0.78
N PRO A 283 30.26 -1.59 1.30
CA PRO A 283 30.72 -1.88 2.65
C PRO A 283 29.72 -1.53 3.76
N ASP A 284 28.88 -0.52 3.54
CA ASP A 284 27.86 -0.09 4.51
C ASP A 284 26.47 -0.64 4.20
N GLY A 285 26.31 -1.39 3.11
CA GLY A 285 25.02 -1.77 2.55
C GLY A 285 24.28 -0.57 1.93
N CYS A 286 22.95 -0.67 1.81
CA CYS A 286 22.09 0.40 1.31
C CYS A 286 20.74 0.38 2.04
N HIS A 287 19.87 1.35 1.73
CA HIS A 287 18.53 1.49 2.33
C HIS A 287 17.59 0.29 2.10
N VAL A 288 17.94 -0.65 1.22
CA VAL A 288 17.16 -1.89 0.97
C VAL A 288 17.68 -3.06 1.80
N CYS A 289 18.99 -3.32 1.77
CA CYS A 289 19.55 -4.51 2.41
C CYS A 289 19.84 -4.32 3.90
N ARG A 290 20.23 -3.13 4.36
CA ARG A 290 20.50 -2.88 5.78
C ARG A 290 19.29 -3.22 6.66
N PRO A 291 18.06 -2.72 6.37
CA PRO A 291 16.88 -3.09 7.16
C PRO A 291 16.60 -4.59 7.17
N ALA A 292 16.78 -5.27 6.02
CA ALA A 292 16.56 -6.70 5.91
C ALA A 292 17.57 -7.50 6.74
N ILE A 293 18.87 -7.17 6.64
CA ILE A 293 19.94 -7.82 7.40
C ILE A 293 19.72 -7.58 8.90
N ASN A 294 19.44 -6.34 9.31
CA ASN A 294 19.15 -6.00 10.71
C ASN A 294 18.01 -6.86 11.26
N TYR A 295 16.89 -6.94 10.53
CA TYR A 295 15.77 -7.79 10.93
C TYR A 295 16.14 -9.28 11.01
N TYR A 296 16.89 -9.80 10.02
CA TYR A 296 17.29 -11.20 10.00
C TYR A 296 18.18 -11.58 11.17
N LEU A 297 19.11 -10.71 11.56
CA LEU A 297 19.95 -10.88 12.74
C LEU A 297 19.12 -10.93 14.02
N ILE A 298 18.31 -9.89 14.30
CA ILE A 298 17.52 -9.83 15.56
C ILE A 298 16.43 -10.91 15.64
N SER A 299 15.92 -11.38 14.50
CA SER A 299 14.94 -12.47 14.46
C SER A 299 15.57 -13.85 14.68
N SER A 300 16.84 -14.02 14.31
CA SER A 300 17.55 -15.30 14.41
C SER A 300 18.30 -15.43 15.73
N TRP A 301 18.86 -14.33 16.23
CA TRP A 301 19.72 -14.28 17.40
C TRP A 301 19.26 -13.17 18.39
N PRO A 302 18.03 -13.21 18.91
CA PRO A 302 17.49 -12.12 19.73
C PRO A 302 18.31 -11.80 21.00
N GLU A 303 19.07 -12.77 21.52
CA GLU A 303 19.91 -12.59 22.71
C GLU A 303 21.35 -12.10 22.38
N GLU A 304 21.80 -12.24 21.13
CA GLU A 304 23.19 -11.95 20.72
C GLU A 304 23.30 -10.78 19.73
N ALA A 305 22.30 -10.61 18.85
CA ALA A 305 22.27 -9.53 17.87
C ALA A 305 21.72 -8.24 18.48
N VAL A 306 22.40 -7.13 18.22
CA VAL A 306 21.98 -5.79 18.65
C VAL A 306 21.21 -5.13 17.52
N ASP A 307 20.00 -4.66 17.82
CA ASP A 307 19.21 -3.87 16.87
C ASP A 307 19.95 -2.59 16.50
N ASP A 308 20.03 -2.28 15.21
CA ASP A 308 20.59 -1.03 14.72
C ASP A 308 19.47 -0.05 14.31
N PRO A 309 19.19 0.98 15.11
CA PRO A 309 18.17 1.97 14.79
C PRO A 309 18.39 2.63 13.43
N GLN A 310 19.64 2.84 12.98
CA GLN A 310 19.91 3.50 11.70
C GLN A 310 19.46 2.66 10.49
N SER A 311 19.36 1.35 10.67
CA SER A 311 18.84 0.42 9.67
C SER A 311 17.32 0.36 9.63
N ARG A 312 16.61 1.15 10.44
CA ARG A 312 15.14 1.20 10.46
C ARG A 312 14.59 2.41 9.69
N PHE A 313 13.38 2.25 9.15
CA PHE A 313 12.68 3.39 8.55
C PHE A 313 12.39 4.46 9.61
N ILE A 314 12.26 5.73 9.19
CA ILE A 314 11.98 6.84 10.11
C ILE A 314 10.76 6.58 11.00
N ASN A 315 9.72 5.95 10.44
CA ASN A 315 8.50 5.62 11.19
C ASN A 315 8.71 4.57 12.30
N GLU A 316 9.74 3.73 12.16
CA GLU A 316 10.13 2.76 13.17
C GLU A 316 11.03 3.39 14.21
N ARG A 317 11.99 4.22 13.80
CA ARG A 317 12.90 4.92 14.72
C ARG A 317 12.17 5.92 15.61
N ALA A 318 11.24 6.68 15.04
CA ALA A 318 10.46 7.67 15.76
C ALA A 318 9.13 7.11 16.28
N HIS A 319 8.88 5.80 16.16
CA HIS A 319 7.66 5.11 16.59
C HIS A 319 6.33 5.83 16.24
N GLY A 320 6.33 6.58 15.13
CA GLY A 320 5.26 7.47 14.69
C GLY A 320 5.36 7.70 13.19
N ASN A 321 4.25 7.93 12.51
CA ASN A 321 4.25 8.18 11.08
C ASN A 321 4.63 9.63 10.77
N ILE A 322 5.61 9.82 9.89
CA ILE A 322 5.88 11.12 9.30
C ILE A 322 4.70 11.55 8.40
N GLN A 323 4.23 12.78 8.58
CA GLN A 323 3.13 13.39 7.86
C GLN A 323 3.65 14.22 6.68
N LYS A 324 2.73 14.70 5.84
CA LYS A 324 3.07 15.43 4.60
C LYS A 324 3.85 16.73 4.85
N ASP A 325 3.59 17.37 5.98
CA ASP A 325 4.24 18.60 6.44
C ASP A 325 5.53 18.34 7.25
N GLY A 326 5.95 17.09 7.38
CA GLY A 326 7.13 16.69 8.16
C GLY A 326 6.88 16.47 9.66
N THR A 327 5.66 16.73 10.15
CA THR A 327 5.27 16.40 11.53
C THR A 327 5.08 14.90 11.73
N PHE A 328 4.81 14.47 12.95
CA PHE A 328 4.67 13.07 13.35
C PHE A 328 3.33 12.80 14.00
N SER A 329 2.91 11.53 13.93
CA SER A 329 1.75 11.02 14.65
C SER A 329 2.17 10.33 15.96
N VAL A 330 1.44 10.55 17.04
CA VAL A 330 1.61 9.87 18.33
C VAL A 330 0.38 9.02 18.61
N ILE A 331 0.56 7.70 18.73
CA ILE A 331 -0.52 6.74 18.98
C ILE A 331 -0.18 5.92 20.22
N PRO A 332 -0.69 6.28 21.41
CA PRO A 332 -0.57 5.47 22.61
C PRO A 332 -1.21 4.10 22.43
N ARG A 333 -0.70 3.10 23.15
CA ARG A 333 -1.29 1.76 23.17
C ARG A 333 -2.55 1.76 24.03
N ILE A 334 -3.63 1.24 23.46
CA ILE A 334 -4.91 0.99 24.14
C ILE A 334 -5.19 -0.51 24.04
N TRP A 335 -4.98 -1.23 25.14
CA TRP A 335 -4.98 -2.70 25.15
C TRP A 335 -6.35 -3.26 24.81
N GLY A 336 -6.44 -4.03 23.72
CA GLY A 336 -7.70 -4.59 23.22
C GLY A 336 -8.79 -3.55 22.92
N GLY A 337 -8.43 -2.28 22.74
CA GLY A 337 -9.39 -1.17 22.56
C GLY A 337 -10.13 -0.74 23.84
N LYS A 338 -9.71 -1.22 25.02
CA LYS A 338 -10.27 -0.86 26.33
C LYS A 338 -9.47 0.29 26.95
N THR A 339 -10.17 1.33 27.40
CA THR A 339 -9.56 2.50 28.03
C THR A 339 -10.31 2.96 29.28
N THR A 340 -9.71 3.86 30.06
CA THR A 340 -10.31 4.48 31.25
C THR A 340 -10.51 5.99 31.07
N PRO A 341 -11.37 6.64 31.88
CA PRO A 341 -11.50 8.09 31.87
C PRO A 341 -10.18 8.83 32.14
N ASP A 342 -9.29 8.29 32.96
CA ASP A 342 -7.98 8.90 33.27
C ASP A 342 -7.03 8.82 32.08
N GLU A 343 -6.97 7.69 31.38
CA GLU A 343 -6.19 7.56 30.13
C GLU A 343 -6.73 8.49 29.04
N LEU A 344 -8.06 8.61 28.91
CA LEU A 344 -8.67 9.53 27.96
C LEU A 344 -8.35 10.99 28.28
N ARG A 345 -8.38 11.37 29.57
CA ARG A 345 -7.92 12.69 30.02
C ARG A 345 -6.44 12.91 29.70
N ALA A 346 -5.59 11.94 30.00
CA ALA A 346 -4.16 12.01 29.67
C ALA A 346 -3.91 12.25 28.17
N ILE A 347 -4.66 11.57 27.30
CA ILE A 347 -4.57 11.75 25.84
C ILE A 347 -5.07 13.14 25.43
N ALA A 348 -6.18 13.62 26.02
CA ALA A 348 -6.71 14.96 25.75
C ALA A 348 -5.74 16.07 26.21
N ASP A 349 -5.22 15.97 27.43
CA ASP A 349 -4.25 16.89 28.00
C ASP A 349 -2.95 16.92 27.16
N ALA A 350 -2.50 15.77 26.65
CA ALA A 350 -1.37 15.71 25.74
C ALA A 350 -1.67 16.40 24.40
N ALA A 351 -2.87 16.22 23.86
CA ALA A 351 -3.28 16.88 22.62
C ALA A 351 -3.24 18.41 22.77
N GLU A 352 -3.75 18.94 23.88
CA GLU A 352 -3.75 20.38 24.16
C GLU A 352 -2.33 20.90 24.46
N LYS A 353 -1.57 20.21 25.34
CA LYS A 353 -0.23 20.65 25.76
C LYS A 353 0.75 20.74 24.59
N PHE A 354 0.68 19.79 23.65
CA PHE A 354 1.61 19.69 22.53
C PHE A 354 1.06 20.25 21.21
N ASP A 355 -0.09 20.94 21.27
CA ASP A 355 -0.75 21.58 20.12
C ASP A 355 -0.97 20.59 18.96
N ALA A 356 -1.57 19.43 19.27
CA ALA A 356 -1.91 18.44 18.27
C ALA A 356 -2.92 19.02 17.27
N GLY A 357 -2.59 19.00 15.98
CA GLY A 357 -3.44 19.55 14.93
C GLY A 357 -4.76 18.78 14.74
N GLU A 358 -4.76 17.46 15.01
CA GLU A 358 -5.98 16.63 14.96
C GLU A 358 -5.88 15.45 15.92
N VAL A 359 -7.02 15.10 16.54
CA VAL A 359 -7.20 13.85 17.31
C VAL A 359 -8.15 12.92 16.55
N HIS A 360 -7.66 11.74 16.15
CA HIS A 360 -8.36 10.84 15.24
C HIS A 360 -8.55 9.43 15.82
N ILE A 361 -9.75 8.86 15.74
CA ILE A 361 -10.01 7.46 16.12
C ILE A 361 -9.68 6.54 14.94
N THR A 362 -8.76 5.61 15.16
CA THR A 362 -8.29 4.69 14.11
C THR A 362 -9.14 3.43 14.01
N GLY A 363 -9.15 2.79 12.83
CA GLY A 363 -9.81 1.50 12.63
C GLY A 363 -9.23 0.33 13.46
N GLY A 364 -8.12 0.53 14.16
CA GLY A 364 -7.52 -0.42 15.10
C GLY A 364 -7.89 -0.17 16.57
N GLN A 365 -8.97 0.58 16.83
CA GLN A 365 -9.45 0.93 18.17
C GLN A 365 -8.42 1.69 19.01
N ARG A 366 -7.77 2.68 18.40
CA ARG A 366 -6.79 3.56 19.05
C ARG A 366 -7.02 5.02 18.73
N ILE A 367 -6.49 5.90 19.56
CA ILE A 367 -6.54 7.35 19.38
C ILE A 367 -5.20 7.84 18.83
N ASN A 368 -5.24 8.66 17.79
CA ASN A 368 -4.09 9.17 17.08
C ASN A 368 -4.00 10.68 17.19
N LEU A 369 -2.85 11.18 17.68
CA LEU A 369 -2.54 12.59 17.83
C LEU A 369 -1.64 13.00 16.65
N LEU A 370 -2.13 13.87 15.77
CA LEU A 370 -1.49 14.27 14.52
C LEU A 370 -0.89 15.67 14.63
N GLY A 371 0.11 15.97 13.79
CA GLY A 371 0.68 17.32 13.72
C GLY A 371 1.80 17.60 14.74
N ILE A 372 2.38 16.57 15.35
CA ILE A 372 3.39 16.75 16.41
C ILE A 372 4.77 16.99 15.79
N GLU A 373 5.40 18.11 16.07
CA GLU A 373 6.78 18.38 15.67
C GLU A 373 7.74 17.32 16.21
N LYS A 374 8.78 16.96 15.44
CA LYS A 374 9.67 15.85 15.77
C LYS A 374 10.36 16.05 17.12
N GLU A 375 10.82 17.27 17.38
CA GLU A 375 11.51 17.72 18.60
C GLU A 375 10.65 17.60 19.86
N LYS A 376 9.32 17.64 19.72
CA LYS A 376 8.37 17.51 20.84
C LYS A 376 8.09 16.05 21.22
N LEU A 377 8.46 15.09 20.38
CA LEU A 377 8.17 13.67 20.62
C LEU A 377 8.71 13.16 21.96
N PRO A 378 9.97 13.41 22.37
CA PRO A 378 10.48 12.93 23.66
C PRO A 378 9.67 13.45 24.85
N GLU A 379 9.35 14.75 24.89
CA GLU A 379 8.58 15.35 25.99
C GLU A 379 7.13 14.85 26.02
N MET A 380 6.51 14.68 24.85
CA MET A 380 5.16 14.16 24.75
C MET A 380 5.06 12.71 25.23
N TRP A 381 6.04 11.88 24.86
CA TRP A 381 6.08 10.51 25.34
C TRP A 381 6.42 10.42 26.83
N ASP A 382 7.29 11.28 27.37
CA ASP A 382 7.52 11.37 28.82
C ASP A 382 6.19 11.61 29.56
N PHE A 383 5.44 12.62 29.11
CA PHE A 383 4.14 12.99 29.67
C PHE A 383 3.12 11.84 29.65
N LEU A 384 3.06 11.09 28.54
CA LEU A 384 2.16 9.96 28.38
C LEU A 384 2.61 8.74 29.20
N SER A 385 3.91 8.42 29.20
CA SER A 385 4.48 7.28 29.92
C SER A 385 4.34 7.44 31.45
N GLU A 386 4.47 8.66 31.99
CA GLU A 386 4.18 8.96 33.41
C GLU A 386 2.73 8.64 33.80
N ARG A 387 1.82 8.66 32.83
CA ARG A 387 0.39 8.36 33.01
C ARG A 387 0.04 6.91 32.61
N GLY A 388 1.05 6.06 32.42
CA GLY A 388 0.89 4.64 32.13
C GLY A 388 0.64 4.30 30.65
N LEU A 389 0.74 5.28 29.74
CA LEU A 389 0.52 5.09 28.32
C LEU A 389 1.86 4.88 27.58
N VAL A 390 2.02 3.70 26.97
CA VAL A 390 3.23 3.32 26.23
C VAL A 390 3.02 3.42 24.71
N SER A 391 4.11 3.33 23.93
CA SER A 391 4.01 3.39 22.48
C SER A 391 3.17 2.27 21.85
N GLY A 392 2.23 2.68 20.98
CA GLY A 392 1.43 1.78 20.18
C GLY A 392 2.21 1.08 19.06
N HIS A 393 3.45 1.49 18.73
CA HIS A 393 4.21 0.95 17.59
C HIS A 393 3.41 0.94 16.27
N ALA A 394 2.49 1.91 16.11
CA ALA A 394 1.42 1.85 15.12
C ALA A 394 1.90 1.83 13.66
N TYR A 395 3.16 2.20 13.41
CA TYR A 395 3.76 2.24 12.08
C TYR A 395 4.97 1.33 11.93
N GLY A 396 5.33 0.57 12.96
CA GLY A 396 6.44 -0.39 12.91
C GLY A 396 6.19 -1.55 11.96
N LYS A 397 7.27 -2.22 11.54
CA LYS A 397 7.20 -3.61 11.04
C LYS A 397 7.16 -4.53 12.27
N ALA A 398 6.01 -4.47 12.94
CA ALA A 398 5.76 -5.06 14.25
C ALA A 398 4.25 -5.34 14.41
N LEU A 399 3.85 -5.87 15.56
CA LEU A 399 2.43 -5.89 15.95
C LEU A 399 1.90 -4.45 16.04
N ARG A 400 0.90 -4.15 15.21
CA ARG A 400 0.26 -2.83 15.20
C ARG A 400 -0.98 -2.72 16.04
N THR A 401 -1.86 -3.72 16.06
CA THR A 401 -3.11 -3.67 16.82
C THR A 401 -3.68 -5.07 16.96
N VAL A 402 -4.38 -5.30 18.07
CA VAL A 402 -5.31 -6.41 18.27
C VAL A 402 -6.71 -5.81 18.41
N LYS A 403 -7.51 -5.89 17.34
CA LYS A 403 -8.88 -5.36 17.35
C LYS A 403 -9.81 -6.37 18.03
N THR A 404 -10.67 -5.92 18.92
CA THR A 404 -11.62 -6.80 19.62
C THR A 404 -13.06 -6.36 19.37
N CYS A 405 -14.03 -7.22 19.68
CA CYS A 405 -15.36 -6.75 20.03
C CYS A 405 -15.59 -6.93 21.53
N VAL A 406 -16.69 -6.40 22.03
CA VAL A 406 -16.99 -6.39 23.48
C VAL A 406 -17.29 -7.77 24.09
N GLY A 407 -17.31 -8.84 23.27
CA GLY A 407 -17.35 -10.23 23.73
C GLY A 407 -18.58 -10.61 24.54
N SER A 408 -18.51 -11.76 25.22
CA SER A 408 -19.54 -12.24 26.17
C SER A 408 -19.66 -11.36 27.42
N THR A 409 -18.68 -10.50 27.68
CA THR A 409 -18.72 -9.53 28.79
C THR A 409 -19.90 -8.56 28.66
N TRP A 410 -20.26 -8.17 27.43
CA TRP A 410 -21.31 -7.16 27.20
C TRP A 410 -22.29 -7.51 26.09
N CYS A 411 -21.86 -8.21 25.04
CA CYS A 411 -22.73 -8.49 23.90
C CYS A 411 -23.58 -9.73 24.18
N ARG A 412 -24.91 -9.61 24.00
CA ARG A 412 -25.85 -10.74 24.10
C ARG A 412 -25.58 -11.92 23.17
N PHE A 413 -24.72 -11.74 22.16
CA PHE A 413 -24.32 -12.77 21.21
C PHE A 413 -22.89 -13.27 21.43
N GLY A 414 -22.15 -12.67 22.35
CA GLY A 414 -20.79 -13.10 22.64
C GLY A 414 -20.79 -14.49 23.25
N THR A 415 -20.07 -15.42 22.63
CA THR A 415 -19.90 -16.79 23.11
C THR A 415 -18.70 -16.90 24.05
N GLN A 416 -17.67 -16.08 23.85
CA GLN A 416 -16.47 -16.04 24.69
C GLN A 416 -16.00 -14.59 24.95
N ASP A 417 -15.13 -14.40 25.94
CA ASP A 417 -14.54 -13.08 26.25
C ASP A 417 -13.44 -12.73 25.25
N SER A 418 -13.83 -12.08 24.16
CA SER A 418 -12.89 -11.60 23.14
C SER A 418 -12.05 -10.40 23.59
N THR A 419 -12.51 -9.64 24.59
CA THR A 419 -11.78 -8.45 25.04
C THR A 419 -10.53 -8.88 25.78
N GLN A 420 -10.69 -9.77 26.76
CA GLN A 420 -9.57 -10.29 27.53
C GLN A 420 -8.59 -11.06 26.63
N MET A 421 -9.11 -11.97 25.78
CA MET A 421 -8.28 -12.71 24.84
C MET A 421 -7.51 -11.80 23.87
N GLY A 422 -8.09 -10.68 23.43
CA GLY A 422 -7.38 -9.69 22.63
C GLY A 422 -6.28 -8.97 23.42
N ILE A 423 -6.51 -8.65 24.69
CA ILE A 423 -5.51 -8.05 25.59
C ILE A 423 -4.35 -9.03 25.80
N ASP A 424 -4.64 -10.31 26.04
CA ASP A 424 -3.63 -11.35 26.30
C ASP A 424 -2.73 -11.53 25.07
N LEU A 425 -3.32 -11.66 23.87
CA LEU A 425 -2.56 -11.71 22.61
C LEU A 425 -1.76 -10.44 22.33
N GLU A 426 -2.29 -9.26 22.67
CA GLU A 426 -1.55 -8.01 22.51
C GLU A 426 -0.35 -7.94 23.46
N ARG A 427 -0.52 -8.34 24.72
CA ARG A 427 0.57 -8.41 25.71
C ARG A 427 1.59 -9.51 25.39
N LEU A 428 1.15 -10.60 24.79
CA LEU A 428 2.02 -11.68 24.33
C LEU A 428 2.98 -11.20 23.23
N SER A 429 2.60 -10.21 22.41
CA SER A 429 3.32 -9.91 21.16
C SER A 429 3.56 -8.43 20.83
N TRP A 430 3.25 -7.51 21.75
CA TRP A 430 3.72 -6.12 21.61
C TRP A 430 5.26 -6.07 21.61
N GLY A 431 5.85 -5.02 21.04
CA GLY A 431 7.32 -4.93 20.88
C GLY A 431 7.94 -5.88 19.84
N SER A 432 7.26 -6.97 19.47
CA SER A 432 7.73 -7.93 18.46
C SER A 432 8.07 -7.28 17.12
N TRP A 433 9.34 -7.35 16.73
CA TRP A 433 9.75 -7.07 15.35
C TRP A 433 9.36 -8.23 14.41
N MET A 434 8.84 -7.85 13.25
CA MET A 434 8.29 -8.76 12.25
C MET A 434 8.76 -8.35 10.84
N PRO A 435 8.69 -9.25 9.84
CA PRO A 435 9.14 -8.96 8.47
C PRO A 435 8.36 -7.78 7.87
N HIS A 436 7.08 -7.66 8.23
CA HIS A 436 6.24 -6.53 7.89
C HIS A 436 5.22 -6.24 9.02
N LYS A 437 4.45 -5.15 8.91
CA LYS A 437 3.26 -4.87 9.74
C LYS A 437 2.38 -6.10 9.93
N PHE A 438 1.96 -6.34 11.16
CA PHE A 438 1.12 -7.45 11.55
C PHE A 438 -0.06 -6.96 12.39
N LYS A 439 -1.24 -7.53 12.15
CA LYS A 439 -2.47 -7.19 12.85
C LYS A 439 -3.14 -8.47 13.31
N MET A 440 -3.73 -8.41 14.50
CA MET A 440 -4.61 -9.47 14.99
C MET A 440 -6.00 -8.92 15.23
N ALA A 441 -6.97 -9.82 15.33
CA ALA A 441 -8.26 -9.47 15.89
C ALA A 441 -8.93 -10.68 16.55
N VAL A 442 -9.73 -10.39 17.56
CA VAL A 442 -10.49 -11.39 18.33
C VAL A 442 -11.97 -11.00 18.30
N SER A 443 -12.76 -11.84 17.65
CA SER A 443 -14.22 -11.70 17.59
C SER A 443 -14.86 -12.67 18.57
N GLY A 444 -15.68 -12.17 19.49
CA GLY A 444 -16.35 -12.98 20.51
C GLY A 444 -17.52 -13.82 20.02
N CYS A 445 -17.80 -13.86 18.71
CA CYS A 445 -18.77 -14.77 18.07
C CYS A 445 -18.57 -14.79 16.54
N PRO A 446 -19.24 -15.70 15.80
CA PRO A 446 -19.12 -15.81 14.33
C PRO A 446 -19.58 -14.58 13.54
N ARG A 447 -20.26 -13.61 14.16
CA ARG A 447 -20.63 -12.33 13.51
C ARG A 447 -19.45 -11.44 13.18
N ASN A 448 -18.29 -11.74 13.78
CA ASN A 448 -17.00 -11.22 13.35
C ASN A 448 -16.87 -9.68 13.36
N CYS A 449 -17.42 -8.98 14.37
CA CYS A 449 -17.37 -7.52 14.46
C CYS A 449 -15.94 -6.95 14.54
N ALA A 450 -14.94 -7.76 14.93
CA ALA A 450 -13.53 -7.35 14.94
C ALA A 450 -12.82 -7.56 13.58
N GLU A 451 -13.51 -8.14 12.59
CA GLU A 451 -13.00 -8.44 11.25
C GLU A 451 -11.77 -9.36 11.28
N ALA A 452 -11.81 -10.40 12.11
CA ALA A 452 -10.72 -11.36 12.32
C ALA A 452 -10.28 -12.08 11.03
N THR A 453 -11.23 -12.34 10.13
CA THR A 453 -11.03 -13.06 8.86
C THR A 453 -10.29 -12.27 7.77
N ILE A 454 -9.78 -11.06 8.08
CA ILE A 454 -8.93 -10.27 7.18
C ILE A 454 -7.67 -9.75 7.88
N LYS A 455 -7.34 -10.30 9.06
CA LYS A 455 -6.12 -9.96 9.80
C LYS A 455 -5.03 -11.01 9.56
N ASP A 456 -3.79 -10.66 9.87
CA ASP A 456 -2.65 -11.56 9.70
C ASP A 456 -2.80 -12.83 10.56
N PHE A 457 -3.35 -12.69 11.76
CA PHE A 457 -3.86 -13.78 12.62
C PHE A 457 -5.22 -13.39 13.23
N GLY A 458 -6.25 -14.20 13.01
CA GLY A 458 -7.62 -13.94 13.44
C GLY A 458 -8.11 -15.02 14.40
N VAL A 459 -8.85 -14.60 15.42
CA VAL A 459 -9.50 -15.48 16.39
C VAL A 459 -11.00 -15.22 16.37
N VAL A 460 -11.80 -16.25 16.13
CA VAL A 460 -13.26 -16.17 16.14
C VAL A 460 -13.80 -17.15 17.16
N ALA A 461 -14.45 -16.65 18.20
CA ALA A 461 -15.09 -17.49 19.20
C ALA A 461 -16.31 -18.21 18.62
N ILE A 462 -16.47 -19.45 19.07
CA ILE A 462 -17.62 -20.32 18.84
C ILE A 462 -18.05 -20.92 20.19
N GLU A 463 -19.18 -21.62 20.22
CA GLU A 463 -19.66 -22.24 21.47
C GLU A 463 -18.67 -23.28 22.02
N SER A 464 -17.98 -24.01 21.14
CA SER A 464 -17.03 -25.06 21.52
C SER A 464 -15.59 -24.57 21.73
N GLY A 465 -15.34 -23.25 21.75
CA GLY A 465 -13.98 -22.69 21.87
C GLY A 465 -13.69 -21.60 20.83
N TRP A 466 -12.62 -21.77 20.07
CA TRP A 466 -12.07 -20.74 19.19
C TRP A 466 -11.66 -21.31 17.82
N GLU A 467 -11.98 -20.58 16.77
CA GLU A 467 -11.45 -20.79 15.43
C GLU A 467 -10.25 -19.88 15.19
N LEU A 468 -9.14 -20.48 14.74
CA LEU A 468 -7.90 -19.77 14.43
C LEU A 468 -7.75 -19.63 12.91
N HIS A 469 -7.47 -18.42 12.47
CA HIS A 469 -7.46 -18.00 11.07
C HIS A 469 -6.14 -17.28 10.74
N ILE A 470 -5.56 -17.50 9.55
CA ILE A 470 -4.23 -16.96 9.20
C ILE A 470 -4.17 -16.36 7.80
N GLY A 471 -3.20 -15.46 7.59
CA GLY A 471 -2.83 -14.96 6.26
C GLY A 471 -3.82 -13.96 5.66
N GLY A 472 -4.67 -13.30 6.46
CA GLY A 472 -5.59 -12.28 5.97
C GLY A 472 -4.91 -10.96 5.61
N ASN A 473 -5.52 -10.19 4.72
CA ASN A 473 -5.06 -8.86 4.36
C ASN A 473 -6.22 -7.94 3.94
N GLY A 474 -6.55 -6.94 4.76
CA GLY A 474 -7.49 -5.85 4.39
C GLY A 474 -6.82 -4.66 3.68
N GLY A 475 -5.87 -4.89 2.77
CA GLY A 475 -5.12 -3.85 2.05
C GLY A 475 -5.59 -3.64 0.61
N VAL A 476 -4.69 -3.16 -0.26
CA VAL A 476 -4.95 -2.92 -1.70
C VAL A 476 -5.52 -4.16 -2.39
N LYS A 477 -4.95 -5.34 -2.12
CA LYS A 477 -5.53 -6.64 -2.48
C LYS A 477 -6.14 -7.25 -1.23
N VAL A 478 -7.46 -7.31 -1.17
CA VAL A 478 -8.16 -7.98 -0.07
C VAL A 478 -7.92 -9.48 -0.18
N ARG A 479 -7.47 -10.11 0.92
CA ARG A 479 -7.32 -11.56 1.05
C ARG A 479 -8.02 -12.01 2.31
N ALA A 480 -8.99 -12.93 2.18
CA ALA A 480 -9.57 -13.60 3.33
C ALA A 480 -8.55 -14.54 3.98
N THR A 481 -8.69 -14.79 5.27
CA THR A 481 -7.86 -15.76 5.99
C THR A 481 -8.16 -17.20 5.57
N ASP A 482 -7.17 -18.07 5.75
CA ASP A 482 -7.34 -19.51 5.73
C ASP A 482 -7.60 -20.02 7.16
N MET A 483 -8.47 -21.03 7.30
CA MET A 483 -8.72 -21.68 8.59
C MET A 483 -7.53 -22.58 8.97
N LEU A 484 -6.89 -22.27 10.10
CA LEU A 484 -5.79 -23.04 10.66
C LEU A 484 -6.33 -24.28 11.40
N CYS A 485 -7.02 -24.07 12.52
CA CYS A 485 -7.60 -25.13 13.35
C CYS A 485 -8.65 -24.57 14.34
N ARG A 486 -9.24 -25.46 15.13
CA ARG A 486 -10.07 -25.12 16.28
C ARG A 486 -9.34 -25.52 17.56
N VAL A 487 -9.46 -24.70 18.58
CA VAL A 487 -8.93 -24.95 19.93
C VAL A 487 -10.01 -24.66 20.97
N THR A 488 -9.85 -25.19 22.17
CA THR A 488 -10.86 -25.13 23.23
C THR A 488 -10.52 -24.11 24.32
N THR A 489 -9.24 -23.87 24.59
CA THR A 489 -8.80 -23.00 25.68
C THR A 489 -8.08 -21.74 25.18
N ALA A 490 -8.02 -20.74 26.07
CA ALA A 490 -7.29 -19.49 25.87
C ALA A 490 -5.78 -19.74 25.66
N GLU A 491 -5.22 -20.64 26.46
CA GLU A 491 -3.80 -20.98 26.45
C GLU A 491 -3.40 -21.64 25.11
N GLU A 492 -4.31 -22.44 24.53
CA GLU A 492 -4.10 -22.99 23.19
C GLU A 492 -4.10 -21.86 22.13
N VAL A 493 -4.97 -20.85 22.25
CA VAL A 493 -4.95 -19.70 21.32
C VAL A 493 -3.58 -19.01 21.36
N GLU A 494 -3.05 -18.75 22.55
CA GLU A 494 -1.73 -18.13 22.73
C GLU A 494 -0.58 -19.00 22.22
N GLU A 495 -0.62 -20.31 22.46
CA GLU A 495 0.38 -21.28 21.96
C GLU A 495 0.44 -21.26 20.42
N TYR A 496 -0.71 -21.41 19.76
CA TYR A 496 -0.78 -21.43 18.31
C TYR A 496 -0.44 -20.07 17.69
N ALA A 497 -0.85 -18.96 18.32
CA ALA A 497 -0.48 -17.62 17.88
C ALA A 497 1.04 -17.40 17.94
N ALA A 498 1.67 -17.70 19.08
CA ALA A 498 3.12 -17.57 19.26
C ALA A 498 3.89 -18.44 18.26
N ALA A 499 3.47 -19.69 18.05
CA ALA A 499 4.12 -20.58 17.10
C ALA A 499 3.99 -20.09 15.65
N PHE A 500 2.78 -19.71 15.22
CA PHE A 500 2.57 -19.16 13.87
C PHE A 500 3.39 -17.88 13.63
N ILE A 501 3.37 -16.96 14.60
CA ILE A 501 4.16 -15.73 14.52
C ILE A 501 5.65 -16.05 14.41
N GLN A 502 6.16 -17.03 15.17
CA GLN A 502 7.57 -17.39 15.11
C GLN A 502 7.98 -18.01 13.77
N VAL A 503 7.18 -18.91 13.21
CA VAL A 503 7.45 -19.46 11.87
C VAL A 503 7.51 -18.33 10.84
N TYR A 504 6.51 -17.44 10.85
CA TYR A 504 6.49 -16.28 9.96
C TYR A 504 7.72 -15.38 10.17
N ARG A 505 8.12 -15.11 11.41
CA ARG A 505 9.30 -14.31 11.72
C ARG A 505 10.58 -14.96 11.19
N GLU A 506 10.73 -16.28 11.33
CA GLU A 506 11.92 -17.05 10.95
C GLU A 506 12.03 -17.36 9.45
N GLU A 507 10.94 -17.22 8.68
CA GLU A 507 10.89 -17.72 7.29
C GLU A 507 10.38 -16.74 6.23
N ALA A 508 9.60 -15.72 6.60
CA ALA A 508 9.17 -14.72 5.64
C ALA A 508 10.28 -13.73 5.31
N ARG A 509 10.33 -13.29 4.07
CA ARG A 509 11.32 -12.32 3.59
C ARG A 509 11.01 -10.94 4.19
N TYR A 510 12.02 -10.13 4.48
CA TYR A 510 11.78 -8.77 4.98
C TYR A 510 10.89 -8.00 3.98
N LEU A 511 9.88 -7.29 4.50
CA LEU A 511 8.77 -6.67 3.77
C LEU A 511 7.75 -7.61 3.11
N GLU A 512 7.84 -8.92 3.31
CA GLU A 512 6.78 -9.85 2.93
C GLU A 512 5.65 -9.81 3.97
N ARG A 513 4.40 -9.67 3.51
CA ARG A 513 3.21 -9.79 4.39
C ARG A 513 2.88 -11.26 4.64
N THR A 514 2.13 -11.55 5.70
CA THR A 514 1.65 -12.93 5.98
C THR A 514 0.86 -13.53 4.82
N ALA A 515 -0.05 -12.76 4.21
CA ALA A 515 -0.84 -13.19 3.05
C ALA A 515 -0.01 -13.76 1.89
N PRO A 516 0.90 -13.00 1.24
CA PRO A 516 1.77 -13.52 0.19
C PRO A 516 2.77 -14.56 0.70
N TRP A 517 3.18 -14.51 1.97
CA TRP A 517 4.02 -15.55 2.56
C TRP A 517 3.30 -16.91 2.58
N VAL A 518 2.05 -16.96 3.08
CA VAL A 518 1.22 -18.17 3.08
C VAL A 518 0.97 -18.66 1.66
N GLU A 519 0.73 -17.76 0.70
CA GLU A 519 0.61 -18.12 -0.72
C GLU A 519 1.90 -18.74 -1.28
N ARG A 520 3.07 -18.24 -0.87
CA ARG A 520 4.38 -18.75 -1.30
C ARG A 520 4.74 -20.10 -0.70
N VAL A 521 4.54 -20.30 0.61
CA VAL A 521 4.93 -21.55 1.29
C VAL A 521 3.83 -22.62 1.23
N GLY A 522 2.58 -22.20 0.98
CA GLY A 522 1.40 -23.04 0.98
C GLY A 522 0.80 -23.28 2.36
N LEU A 523 -0.53 -23.33 2.45
CA LEU A 523 -1.25 -23.60 3.69
C LEU A 523 -0.86 -24.95 4.33
N SER A 524 -0.66 -25.97 3.49
CA SER A 524 -0.26 -27.31 3.95
C SER A 524 1.05 -27.29 4.71
N TYR A 525 2.02 -26.49 4.26
CA TYR A 525 3.30 -26.33 4.95
C TYR A 525 3.12 -25.69 6.33
N VAL A 526 2.31 -24.63 6.42
CA VAL A 526 2.02 -23.97 7.71
C VAL A 526 1.32 -24.94 8.67
N LYS A 527 0.35 -25.72 8.18
CA LYS A 527 -0.32 -26.76 8.98
C LYS A 527 0.65 -27.85 9.43
N GLN A 528 1.53 -28.32 8.57
CA GLN A 528 2.56 -29.29 8.96
C GLN A 528 3.41 -28.77 10.13
N ARG A 529 3.85 -27.51 10.05
CA ARG A 529 4.76 -26.90 11.03
C ARG A 529 4.12 -26.47 12.34
N VAL A 530 2.86 -26.06 12.31
CA VAL A 530 2.16 -25.50 13.48
C VAL A 530 1.14 -26.47 14.05
N LEU A 531 0.41 -27.20 13.20
CA LEU A 531 -0.67 -28.09 13.64
C LEU A 531 -0.19 -29.53 13.85
N GLU A 532 0.50 -30.11 12.87
CA GLU A 532 0.83 -31.54 12.83
C GLU A 532 2.11 -31.87 13.63
N ASP A 533 3.06 -30.94 13.70
CA ASP A 533 4.28 -31.06 14.51
C ASP A 533 4.12 -30.39 15.88
N GLU A 534 3.57 -31.11 16.86
CA GLU A 534 3.39 -30.60 18.22
C GLU A 534 4.70 -30.22 18.90
N ALA A 535 5.74 -31.04 18.76
CA ALA A 535 7.04 -30.79 19.38
C ALA A 535 7.68 -29.53 18.78
N GLY A 536 7.62 -29.38 17.45
CA GLY A 536 8.05 -28.19 16.74
C GLY A 536 7.24 -26.95 17.11
N ARG A 537 5.91 -27.06 17.22
CA ARG A 537 5.03 -25.95 17.68
C ARG A 537 5.45 -25.44 19.06
N LYS A 538 5.64 -26.33 20.03
CA LYS A 538 6.10 -25.95 21.39
C LYS A 538 7.50 -25.34 21.38
N ALA A 539 8.40 -25.84 20.53
CA ALA A 539 9.73 -25.25 20.36
C ALA A 539 9.66 -23.83 19.75
N LEU A 540 8.77 -23.61 18.76
CA LEU A 540 8.52 -22.31 18.15
C LEU A 540 7.93 -21.31 19.17
N GLN A 541 6.92 -21.72 19.95
CA GLN A 541 6.36 -20.92 21.03
C GLN A 541 7.45 -20.52 22.04
N LYS A 542 8.27 -21.47 22.48
CA LYS A 542 9.38 -21.19 23.41
C LYS A 542 10.34 -20.14 22.86
N ARG A 543 10.78 -20.27 21.60
CA ARG A 543 11.67 -19.27 20.96
C ARG A 543 11.00 -17.91 20.82
N PHE A 544 9.70 -17.89 20.52
CA PHE A 544 8.93 -16.65 20.49
C PHE A 544 8.99 -15.95 21.85
N LEU A 545 8.64 -16.65 22.94
CA LEU A 545 8.64 -16.09 24.30
C LEU A 545 10.03 -15.58 24.73
N ILE A 546 11.10 -16.32 24.42
CA ILE A 546 12.49 -15.85 24.67
C ILE A 546 12.74 -14.53 23.95
N SER A 547 12.39 -14.42 22.67
CA SER A 547 12.59 -13.18 21.92
C SER A 547 11.72 -12.02 22.42
N GLN A 548 10.55 -12.29 23.00
CA GLN A 548 9.68 -11.26 23.58
C GLN A 548 10.27 -10.68 24.86
N ALA A 549 10.88 -11.52 25.70
CA ALA A 549 11.52 -11.06 26.93
C ALA A 549 12.62 -10.01 26.68
N ILE A 550 13.21 -9.99 25.48
CA ILE A 550 14.24 -9.02 25.07
C ILE A 550 13.65 -7.78 24.38
N SER A 551 12.52 -7.92 23.66
CA SER A 551 11.98 -6.85 22.78
C SER A 551 10.74 -6.13 23.33
N GLN A 552 10.21 -6.55 24.48
CA GLN A 552 9.04 -5.94 25.12
C GLN A 552 9.43 -4.81 26.08
N ASP A 553 10.16 -3.83 25.57
CA ASP A 553 10.44 -2.57 26.24
C ASP A 553 9.64 -1.42 25.60
N ASP A 554 9.31 -0.40 26.41
CA ASP A 554 8.75 0.84 25.85
C ASP A 554 9.91 1.68 25.28
N PRO A 555 9.99 1.85 23.95
CA PRO A 555 11.14 2.51 23.32
C PRO A 555 11.33 3.96 23.76
N TRP A 556 10.30 4.58 24.34
CA TRP A 556 10.39 5.95 24.83
C TRP A 556 10.86 6.08 26.26
N LYS A 557 10.85 5.01 27.06
CA LYS A 557 11.21 5.09 28.48
C LYS A 557 12.61 5.66 28.73
N ALA A 558 13.57 5.30 27.86
CA ALA A 558 14.93 5.85 27.90
C ALA A 558 15.08 7.12 27.04
N ARG A 559 14.45 7.15 25.85
CA ARG A 559 14.56 8.27 24.91
C ARG A 559 13.92 9.57 25.40
N ALA A 560 12.78 9.47 26.06
CA ALA A 560 12.12 10.59 26.74
C ALA A 560 13.02 11.24 27.79
N LYS A 561 13.96 10.47 28.37
CA LYS A 561 14.94 10.92 29.36
C LYS A 561 16.27 11.36 28.76
N GLY A 562 16.35 11.49 27.43
CA GLY A 562 17.51 12.04 26.72
C GLY A 562 18.40 11.02 26.00
N GLU A 563 18.08 9.72 26.03
CA GLU A 563 18.78 8.75 25.19
C GLU A 563 18.58 9.10 23.71
N SER A 564 19.68 9.26 22.97
CA SER A 564 19.66 9.68 21.55
C SER A 564 18.98 11.03 21.30
N ALA A 565 19.04 11.97 22.25
CA ALA A 565 18.45 13.32 22.11
C ALA A 565 18.90 14.08 20.84
N TYR A 566 20.08 13.76 20.31
CA TYR A 566 20.58 14.33 19.06
C TYR A 566 19.65 14.06 17.86
N GLU A 567 18.85 12.99 17.88
CA GLU A 567 17.89 12.68 16.82
C GLU A 567 16.69 13.65 16.78
N PHE A 568 16.38 14.29 17.90
CA PHE A 568 15.22 15.16 18.08
C PHE A 568 15.61 16.63 18.24
N THR A 569 16.91 16.94 18.19
CA THR A 569 17.40 18.32 18.24
C THR A 569 17.45 18.89 16.82
N PRO A 570 16.74 20.00 16.52
CA PRO A 570 16.84 20.65 15.21
C PRO A 570 18.28 21.07 14.91
N LEU A 571 18.70 20.86 13.66
CA LEU A 571 20.00 21.36 13.21
C LEU A 571 19.96 22.89 13.16
N LYS A 572 20.89 23.54 13.87
CA LYS A 572 21.03 24.99 13.82
C LYS A 572 21.50 25.40 12.42
N ILE A 573 20.64 26.10 11.67
CA ILE A 573 21.02 26.69 10.39
C ILE A 573 21.97 27.87 10.70
N VAL A 574 23.22 27.75 10.28
CA VAL A 574 24.22 28.82 10.45
C VAL A 574 24.15 29.74 9.23
N GLY A 575 23.82 31.02 9.43
CA GLY A 575 23.87 32.06 8.39
C GLY A 575 22.55 32.43 7.71
N ALA A 576 21.40 32.21 8.37
CA ALA A 576 20.10 32.72 7.92
C ALA A 576 19.88 34.18 8.37
#